data_AF-A0A7Y6NMY5-F1
#
_entry.id   AF-A0A7Y6NMY5-F1
#
_cell.length_a   1.000
_cell.length_b   1.000
_cell.length_c   1.000
_cell.angle_alpha   90.00
_cell.angle_beta   90.00
_cell.angle_gamma   90.00
#
_symmetry.space_group_name_H-M   'P 1'
#
loop_
_entity.id
_entity.type
_entity.pdbx_description
1 polymer ?
#
loop_
_entity_poly.entity_id
_entity_poly.type
_entity_poly.pdbx_seq_one_letter_code
_entity_poly.pdbx_strand_id
1 'polypeptide(L)'
;MKSNKTLLAATAIALLNGASLANAGTYSLAPAGQGPIDNPVAQTSSVSREQVRSQIAQARVRGELIPAGQGPVGNLRSSASVLARADVKTQTLQARNAGALVPAGEGPVDAITATYHRANAPVAD
;
A
#
# COMPACT_ATOMS: atom_id res chain seq x y z
N MET A 1 -60.90 -10.00 -17.23
CA MET A 1 -59.56 -10.60 -17.47
C MET A 1 -58.64 -9.46 -17.89
N LYS A 2 -57.58 -9.00 -17.25
CA LYS A 2 -56.76 -9.35 -16.07
C LYS A 2 -56.39 -8.03 -15.39
N SER A 3 -56.50 -7.96 -14.07
CA SER A 3 -55.97 -6.86 -13.25
C SER A 3 -54.48 -7.11 -13.01
N ASN A 4 -53.59 -6.24 -13.48
CA ASN A 4 -52.16 -6.31 -13.11
C ASN A 4 -51.95 -5.41 -11.89
N LYS A 5 -52.02 -6.11 -10.74
CA LYS A 5 -51.83 -5.60 -9.39
C LYS A 5 -50.43 -5.02 -9.22
N THR A 6 -50.38 -3.84 -8.63
CA THR A 6 -49.28 -3.33 -7.82
C THR A 6 -48.63 -4.44 -6.99
N LEU A 7 -47.34 -4.67 -7.20
CA LEU A 7 -46.45 -5.34 -6.26
C LEU A 7 -45.37 -4.33 -5.83
N LEU A 8 -45.78 -3.50 -4.88
CA LEU A 8 -44.94 -2.99 -3.81
C LEU A 8 -44.52 -4.18 -2.94
N ALA A 9 -43.21 -4.38 -2.73
CA ALA A 9 -42.54 -5.03 -1.59
C ALA A 9 -41.17 -5.54 -2.10
N ALA A 10 -40.02 -5.28 -1.50
CA ALA A 10 -39.69 -4.62 -0.25
C ALA A 10 -38.21 -4.22 -0.31
N THR A 11 -37.96 -2.95 0.02
CA THR A 11 -36.87 -2.44 0.87
C THR A 11 -35.50 -3.12 0.94
N ALA A 12 -34.52 -2.21 0.85
CA ALA A 12 -33.24 -2.15 1.56
C ALA A 12 -32.02 -2.78 0.86
N ILE A 13 -31.04 -1.91 0.62
CA ILE A 13 -29.56 -2.07 0.67
C ILE A 13 -29.02 -1.07 -0.36
N ALA A 14 -28.30 0.00 -0.05
CA ALA A 14 -27.91 0.63 1.20
C ALA A 14 -27.57 2.08 0.83
N LEU A 15 -27.87 3.01 1.74
CA LEU A 15 -27.36 4.38 1.70
C LEU A 15 -25.82 4.33 1.69
N LEU A 16 -25.21 4.54 0.53
CA LEU A 16 -23.78 4.76 0.43
C LEU A 16 -23.52 6.25 0.75
N ASN A 17 -23.53 6.57 2.04
CA ASN A 17 -22.94 7.82 2.51
C ASN A 17 -21.42 7.70 2.37
N GLY A 18 -20.82 8.51 1.50
CA GLY A 18 -19.37 8.52 1.31
C GLY A 18 -18.89 9.42 0.19
N ALA A 19 -19.48 10.61 0.02
CA ALA A 19 -18.82 11.65 -0.74
C ALA A 19 -17.74 12.30 0.14
N SER A 20 -16.51 11.78 0.12
CA SER A 20 -15.34 12.59 0.49
C SER A 20 -14.65 13.05 -0.80
N LEU A 21 -15.24 14.07 -1.42
CA LEU A 21 -14.55 14.93 -2.37
C LEU A 21 -13.77 15.97 -1.56
N ALA A 22 -12.55 16.27 -2.02
CA ALA A 22 -11.60 17.26 -1.51
C ALA A 22 -10.73 16.83 -0.32
N ASN A 23 -9.57 16.26 -0.65
CA ASN A 23 -8.35 16.75 -0.02
C ASN A 23 -7.33 17.06 -1.12
N ALA A 24 -7.44 18.27 -1.69
CA ALA A 24 -6.35 18.84 -2.46
C ALA A 24 -5.24 19.14 -1.45
N GLY A 25 -4.32 18.19 -1.28
CA GLY A 25 -3.19 18.33 -0.37
C GLY A 25 -2.37 19.55 -0.75
N THR A 26 -2.25 20.49 0.17
CA THR A 26 -1.27 21.56 0.11
C THR A 26 0.12 20.92 0.23
N TYR A 27 0.88 20.89 -0.87
CA TYR A 27 2.28 20.47 -0.85
C TYR A 27 3.10 21.56 -0.15
N SER A 28 3.41 21.36 1.13
CA SER A 28 4.45 22.15 1.80
C SER A 28 5.81 21.62 1.35
N LEU A 29 6.65 22.47 0.76
CA LEU A 29 8.02 22.14 0.37
C LEU A 29 8.87 21.96 1.63
N ALA A 30 8.97 20.73 2.13
CA ALA A 30 9.84 20.39 3.25
C ALA A 30 11.33 20.38 2.82
N PRO A 31 12.27 20.70 3.73
CA PRO A 31 13.71 20.61 3.48
C PRO A 31 14.13 19.21 3.00
N ALA A 32 15.12 19.15 2.11
CA ALA A 32 15.62 17.91 1.52
C ALA A 32 15.95 16.87 2.60
N GLY A 33 15.27 15.71 2.55
CA GLY A 33 15.44 14.62 3.50
C GLY A 33 14.16 14.21 4.23
N GLN A 34 13.17 15.11 4.33
CA GLN A 34 11.85 14.79 4.85
C GLN A 34 10.86 14.76 3.70
N GLY A 35 10.73 13.62 3.03
CA GLY A 35 9.56 13.38 2.19
C GLY A 35 8.28 13.54 3.03
N PRO A 36 7.10 13.79 2.42
CA PRO A 36 5.84 13.71 3.16
C PRO A 36 5.82 12.38 3.93
N ILE A 37 5.87 12.45 5.26
CA ILE A 37 5.48 11.30 6.07
C ILE A 37 3.96 11.31 5.97
N ASP A 38 3.46 10.70 4.91
CA ASP A 38 2.11 10.17 4.91
C ASP A 38 2.11 9.11 6.01
N ASN A 39 1.89 9.53 7.26
CA ASN A 39 1.58 8.59 8.32
C ASN A 39 0.36 7.82 7.81
N PRO A 40 0.47 6.51 7.50
CA PRO A 40 -0.72 5.77 7.13
C PRO A 40 -1.58 5.77 8.38
N VAL A 41 -2.63 6.60 8.38
CA VAL A 41 -3.66 6.55 9.42
C VAL A 41 -4.11 5.11 9.45
N ALA A 42 -3.87 4.41 10.56
CA ALA A 42 -4.14 3.00 10.67
C ALA A 42 -5.63 2.76 10.33
N GLN A 43 -5.88 2.19 9.14
CA GLN A 43 -7.21 1.85 8.69
C GLN A 43 -7.66 0.63 9.48
N THR A 44 -8.46 0.83 10.53
CA THR A 44 -9.04 -0.28 11.28
C THR A 44 -10.26 -0.81 10.53
N SER A 45 -10.33 -2.14 10.39
CA SER A 45 -11.49 -2.81 9.82
C SER A 45 -12.47 -3.18 10.92
N SER A 46 -13.77 -3.02 10.66
CA SER A 46 -14.85 -3.41 11.59
C SER A 46 -15.30 -4.88 11.45
N VAL A 47 -14.75 -5.63 10.48
CA VAL A 47 -15.15 -7.02 10.19
C VAL A 47 -14.20 -8.04 10.80
N SER A 48 -14.78 -9.14 11.32
CA SER A 48 -14.01 -10.27 11.84
C SER A 48 -13.44 -11.14 10.71
N ARG A 49 -12.41 -11.93 11.01
CA ARG A 49 -11.80 -12.86 10.04
C ARG A 49 -12.80 -13.92 9.56
N GLU A 50 -13.69 -14.36 10.45
CA GLU A 50 -14.75 -15.32 10.16
C GLU A 50 -15.76 -14.75 9.17
N GLN A 51 -16.15 -13.48 9.36
CA GLN A 51 -17.03 -12.76 8.44
C GLN A 51 -16.38 -12.63 7.05
N VAL A 52 -15.10 -12.25 6.98
CA VAL A 52 -14.35 -12.17 5.72
C VAL A 52 -14.29 -13.54 5.02
N ARG A 53 -14.02 -14.63 5.75
CA ARG A 53 -14.01 -15.99 5.18
C ARG A 53 -15.35 -16.39 4.59
N SER A 54 -16.44 -16.10 5.29
CA SER A 54 -17.80 -16.38 4.83
C SER A 54 -18.12 -15.62 3.54
N GLN A 55 -17.78 -14.33 3.49
CA GLN A 55 -17.97 -13.49 2.30
C GLN A 55 -17.17 -14.01 1.10
N ILE A 56 -15.89 -14.38 1.30
CA ILE A 56 -15.05 -14.95 0.25
C ILE A 56 -15.61 -16.29 -0.25
N ALA A 57 -16.12 -17.15 0.63
CA ALA A 57 -16.73 -18.42 0.24
C ALA A 57 -17.98 -18.20 -0.65
N GLN A 58 -18.85 -17.26 -0.27
CA GLN A 58 -20.02 -16.91 -1.07
C GLN A 58 -19.65 -16.29 -2.42
N ALA A 59 -18.66 -15.40 -2.45
CA ALA A 59 -18.16 -14.78 -3.69
C ALA A 59 -17.55 -15.82 -4.63
N ARG A 60 -16.88 -16.84 -4.08
CA ARG A 60 -16.35 -17.98 -4.86
C ARG A 60 -17.47 -18.79 -5.50
N VAL A 61 -18.52 -19.11 -4.76
CA VAL A 61 -19.69 -19.85 -5.30
C VAL A 61 -20.42 -19.05 -6.37
N ARG A 62 -20.49 -17.72 -6.20
CA ARG A 62 -21.07 -16.79 -7.19
C ARG A 62 -20.18 -16.53 -8.41
N GLY A 63 -18.95 -17.03 -8.43
CA GLY A 63 -18.00 -16.79 -9.53
C GLY A 63 -17.49 -15.35 -9.61
N GLU A 64 -17.59 -14.58 -8.53
CA GLU A 64 -17.20 -13.16 -8.48
C GLU A 64 -15.68 -12.96 -8.30
N LEU A 65 -14.96 -14.02 -7.94
CA LEU A 65 -13.52 -13.97 -7.70
C LEU A 65 -12.74 -14.41 -8.93
N ILE A 66 -11.79 -13.59 -9.35
CA ILE A 66 -10.81 -13.97 -10.36
C ILE A 66 -9.76 -14.88 -9.70
N PRO A 67 -9.43 -16.04 -10.28
CA PRO A 67 -8.37 -16.89 -9.76
C PRO A 67 -7.03 -16.15 -9.68
N ALA A 68 -6.21 -16.55 -8.70
CA ALA A 68 -4.86 -16.03 -8.57
C ALA A 68 -4.08 -16.22 -9.89
N GLY A 69 -3.36 -15.19 -10.32
CA GLY A 69 -2.59 -15.21 -11.57
C GLY A 69 -3.42 -15.02 -12.85
N GLN A 70 -4.75 -14.94 -12.77
CA GLN A 70 -5.62 -14.66 -13.93
C GLN A 70 -6.17 -13.22 -13.93
N GLY A 71 -5.85 -12.45 -12.89
CA GLY A 71 -6.15 -11.02 -12.85
C GLY A 71 -5.37 -10.24 -13.91
N PRO A 72 -5.88 -9.07 -14.34
CA PRO A 72 -5.13 -8.20 -15.23
C PRO A 72 -3.78 -7.87 -14.58
N VAL A 73 -2.71 -8.34 -15.20
CA VAL A 73 -1.36 -7.90 -14.85
C VAL A 73 -1.26 -6.44 -15.27
N GLY A 74 -1.20 -5.53 -14.30
CA GLY A 74 -0.83 -4.16 -14.59
C GLY A 74 0.50 -4.17 -15.33
N ASN A 75 0.58 -3.46 -16.46
CA ASN A 75 1.84 -3.22 -17.15
C ASN A 75 2.69 -2.30 -16.26
N LEU A 76 3.31 -2.86 -15.22
CA LEU A 76 4.40 -2.24 -14.51
C LEU A 76 5.58 -2.24 -15.48
N ARG A 77 5.63 -1.24 -16.36
CA ARG A 77 6.79 -1.02 -17.22
C ARG A 77 7.97 -0.77 -16.29
N SER A 78 8.85 -1.75 -16.16
CA SER A 78 10.16 -1.52 -15.55
C SER A 78 10.91 -0.55 -16.45
N SER A 79 11.11 0.68 -16.00
CA SER A 79 11.99 1.61 -16.69
C SER A 79 13.41 1.06 -16.63
N ALA A 80 13.94 0.63 -17.77
CA ALA A 80 15.33 0.22 -17.86
C ALA A 80 16.22 1.45 -17.58
N SER A 81 17.28 1.25 -16.81
CA SER A 81 18.31 2.28 -16.64
C SER A 81 18.99 2.54 -17.99
N VAL A 82 19.18 3.81 -18.33
CA VAL A 82 19.92 4.23 -19.53
C VAL A 82 21.44 4.20 -19.29
N LEU A 83 21.88 4.10 -18.02
CA LEU A 83 23.30 4.14 -17.66
C LEU A 83 23.96 2.76 -17.75
N ALA A 84 25.18 2.72 -18.29
CA ALA A 84 25.99 1.51 -18.24
C ALA A 84 26.48 1.25 -16.82
N ARG A 85 26.69 -0.03 -16.47
CA ARG A 85 27.20 -0.43 -15.15
C ARG A 85 28.56 0.20 -14.82
N ALA A 86 29.39 0.42 -15.85
CA ALA A 86 30.69 1.07 -15.69
C ALA A 86 30.53 2.52 -15.21
N ASP A 87 29.56 3.25 -15.76
CA ASP A 87 29.30 4.65 -15.40
C ASP A 87 28.79 4.76 -13.96
N VAL A 88 27.83 3.89 -13.59
CA VAL A 88 27.31 3.83 -12.22
C VAL A 88 28.43 3.52 -11.22
N LYS A 89 29.36 2.61 -11.56
CA LYS A 89 30.50 2.28 -10.69
C LYS A 89 31.43 3.48 -10.51
N THR A 90 31.75 4.18 -11.59
CA THR A 90 32.59 5.38 -11.54
C THR A 90 31.95 6.48 -10.72
N GLN A 91 30.66 6.77 -10.94
CA GLN A 91 29.89 7.74 -10.17
C GLN A 91 29.85 7.38 -8.67
N THR A 92 29.64 6.10 -8.36
CA THR A 92 29.63 5.62 -6.97
C THR A 92 30.98 5.84 -6.28
N LEU A 93 32.09 5.55 -6.97
CA LEU A 93 33.43 5.77 -6.42
C LEU A 93 33.73 7.26 -6.22
N GLN A 94 33.34 8.11 -7.16
CA GLN A 94 33.48 9.57 -7.02
C GLN A 94 32.67 10.10 -5.82
N ALA A 95 31.41 9.68 -5.69
CA ALA A 95 30.55 10.07 -4.56
C ALA A 95 31.12 9.58 -3.22
N ARG A 96 31.71 8.39 -3.18
CA ARG A 96 32.42 7.88 -1.99
C ARG A 96 33.62 8.75 -1.63
N ASN A 97 34.47 9.07 -2.60
CA ASN A 97 35.66 9.90 -2.38
C ASN A 97 35.28 11.34 -1.98
N ALA A 98 34.13 11.84 -2.46
CA ALA A 98 33.58 13.12 -2.08
C ALA A 98 32.86 13.12 -0.72
N GLY A 99 32.75 11.96 -0.04
CA GLY A 99 32.04 11.84 1.24
C GLY A 99 30.52 12.02 1.13
N ALA A 100 29.96 11.92 -0.08
CA ALA A 100 28.53 12.12 -0.34
C ALA A 100 27.67 10.88 -0.02
N LEU A 101 28.29 9.74 0.29
CA LEU A 101 27.61 8.49 0.62
C LEU A 101 27.69 8.20 2.11
N VAL A 102 26.55 7.84 2.71
CA VAL A 102 26.51 7.31 4.07
C VAL A 102 27.02 5.86 4.06
N PRO A 103 27.93 5.47 4.96
CA PRO A 103 28.39 4.10 5.07
C PRO A 103 27.25 3.12 5.33
N ALA A 104 27.41 1.89 4.84
CA ALA A 104 26.44 0.85 5.10
C ALA A 104 26.30 0.61 6.62
N GLY A 105 25.07 0.57 7.11
CA GLY A 105 24.77 0.38 8.53
C GLY A 105 24.80 1.66 9.38
N GLU A 106 25.23 2.80 8.83
CA GLU A 106 25.27 4.09 9.54
C GLU A 106 24.15 5.06 9.11
N GLY A 107 23.28 4.61 8.20
CA GLY A 107 22.10 5.35 7.77
C GLY A 107 21.02 5.45 8.86
N PRO A 108 20.13 6.45 8.77
CA PRO A 108 18.99 6.54 9.67
C PRO A 108 18.15 5.27 9.57
N VAL A 109 17.98 4.58 10.70
CA VAL A 109 17.04 3.48 10.81
C VAL A 109 15.64 4.05 10.99
N ASP A 110 14.69 3.56 10.21
CA ASP A 110 13.30 3.90 10.46
C ASP A 110 12.82 3.29 11.80
N ALA A 111 11.76 3.85 12.37
CA ALA A 111 11.24 3.45 13.67
C ALA A 111 10.81 1.97 13.70
N ILE A 112 10.40 1.43 12.55
CA ILE A 112 9.97 0.03 12.40
C ILE A 112 11.19 -0.90 12.51
N THR A 113 12.27 -0.61 11.76
CA THR A 113 13.51 -1.38 11.81
C THR A 113 14.17 -1.29 13.18
N ALA A 114 14.16 -0.11 13.82
CA ALA A 114 14.67 0.08 15.17
C ALA A 114 13.90 -0.76 16.21
N THR A 115 12.57 -0.86 16.07
CA THR A 115 11.73 -1.68 16.96
C THR A 115 12.00 -3.17 16.75
N TYR A 116 12.16 -3.62 15.50
CA TYR A 116 12.49 -5.01 15.18
C TYR A 116 13.85 -5.44 15.75
N HIS A 117 14.88 -4.60 15.62
CA HIS A 117 16.19 -4.90 16.20
C HIS A 117 16.16 -4.93 17.73
N ARG A 118 15.38 -4.05 18.38
CA ARG A 118 15.22 -4.06 19.83
C ARG A 118 14.51 -5.32 20.35
N ALA A 119 13.47 -5.76 19.65
CA ALA A 119 12.71 -6.95 20.03
C ALA A 119 13.50 -8.25 19.84
N ASN A 120 14.51 -8.25 18.95
CA ASN A 120 15.32 -9.42 18.60
C ASN A 120 16.78 -9.30 19.05
N ALA A 121 17.12 -8.34 19.92
CA ALA A 121 18.46 -8.25 20.47
C ALA A 121 18.73 -9.48 21.36
N PRO A 122 19.89 -10.15 21.23
CA PRO A 122 20.23 -11.26 22.11
C PRO A 122 20.29 -10.75 23.55
N VAL A 123 19.56 -11.40 24.44
CA VAL A 123 19.70 -11.20 25.89
C VAL A 123 21.12 -11.64 26.23
N ALA A 124 21.97 -10.70 26.63
CA ALA A 124 23.26 -11.03 27.19
C ALA A 124 23.01 -11.66 28.58
N ASP A 125 23.39 -12.93 28.74
CA ASP A 125 23.46 -13.63 30.03
C ASP A 125 24.54 -13.02 30.94
#